data_AF-B4GRQ4-F1
#
_entry.id   AF-B4GRQ4-F1
#
_cell.length_a   1.000
_cell.length_b   1.000
_cell.length_c   1.000
_cell.angle_alpha   90.00
_cell.angle_beta   90.00
_cell.angle_gamma   90.00
#
_symmetry.space_group_name_H-M   'P 1'
#
loop_
_entity.id
_entity.type
_entity.pdbx_description
1 polymer ?
#
loop_
_entity_poly.entity_id
_entity_poly.type
_entity_poly.pdbx_seq_one_letter_code
_entity_poly.pdbx_strand_id
1 'polypeptide(L)'
;MWLKALILIPMLLVQIRIRCQTAQEWSAEKACLEVTRPGSFENQNDPTCGSYVFCYMSNGSSMALVFFCTENSYHDATLGACTTKKPEKCI
;
A
#
# COMPACT_ATOMS: atom_id res chain seq x y z
N MET A 1 -23.98 46.64 23.06
CA MET A 1 -24.16 45.50 22.12
C MET A 1 -24.27 46.17 20.77
N TRP A 2 -23.30 46.14 19.85
CA TRP A 2 -22.88 45.01 19.01
C TRP A 2 -21.37 45.14 18.69
N LEU A 3 -20.53 44.39 19.40
CA LEU A 3 -19.13 44.18 19.03
C LEU A 3 -18.90 42.67 18.93
N LYS A 4 -19.41 42.06 17.87
CA LYS A 4 -19.12 40.66 17.50
C LYS A 4 -19.17 40.50 15.99
N ALA A 5 -18.25 41.16 15.28
CA ALA A 5 -18.10 41.01 13.84
C ALA A 5 -16.63 40.89 13.42
N LEU A 6 -15.80 40.22 14.22
CA LEU A 6 -14.35 40.07 13.96
C LEU A 6 -13.81 38.65 14.22
N ILE A 7 -14.66 37.62 14.29
CA ILE A 7 -14.23 36.23 14.50
C ILE A 7 -14.83 35.27 13.46
N LEU A 8 -14.88 35.66 12.18
CA LEU A 8 -15.29 34.74 11.10
C LEU A 8 -14.27 34.62 9.96
N ILE A 9 -13.08 35.22 10.09
CA ILE A 9 -12.08 35.29 9.00
C ILE A 9 -10.71 34.66 9.36
N PRO A 10 -10.63 33.59 10.17
CA PRO A 10 -9.47 32.69 10.04
C PRO A 10 -9.82 31.21 9.79
N MET A 11 -11.09 30.84 9.60
CA MET A 11 -11.45 29.44 9.30
C MET A 11 -11.38 29.07 7.81
N LEU A 12 -11.33 30.03 6.87
CA LEU A 12 -11.34 29.70 5.44
C LEU A 12 -9.95 29.48 4.80
N LEU A 13 -8.84 29.82 5.46
CA LEU A 13 -7.48 29.57 4.94
C LEU A 13 -6.81 28.31 5.51
N VAL A 14 -7.39 27.68 6.54
CA VAL A 14 -6.91 26.42 7.14
C VAL A 14 -7.54 25.19 6.46
N GLN A 15 -8.14 25.35 5.28
CA GLN A 15 -8.80 24.23 4.58
C GLN A 15 -8.12 23.86 3.25
N ILE A 16 -7.08 24.60 2.83
CA ILE A 16 -6.42 24.38 1.52
C ILE A 16 -5.23 23.40 1.63
N ARG A 17 -4.82 23.00 2.84
CA ARG A 17 -3.65 22.13 3.10
C ARG A 17 -3.97 20.70 3.53
N ILE A 18 -5.24 20.24 3.48
CA ILE A 18 -5.63 18.91 4.00
C ILE A 18 -6.47 18.13 2.99
N ARG A 19 -6.17 18.24 1.69
CA ARG A 19 -6.83 17.42 0.65
C ARG A 19 -5.89 16.37 0.03
N CYS A 20 -4.82 16.01 0.74
CA CYS A 20 -3.96 14.88 0.43
C CYS A 20 -3.46 14.24 1.74
N GLN A 21 -4.37 13.79 2.60
CA GLN A 21 -4.01 13.12 3.87
C GLN A 21 -4.82 11.86 4.16
N THR A 22 -5.55 11.30 3.18
CA THR A 22 -6.30 10.05 3.37
C THR A 22 -6.04 8.99 2.32
N ALA A 23 -5.04 9.17 1.44
CA ALA A 23 -4.42 7.99 0.85
C ALA A 23 -3.64 7.32 1.98
N GLN A 24 -4.29 6.41 2.69
CA GLN A 24 -3.64 5.57 3.68
C GLN A 24 -2.42 4.96 3.00
N GLU A 25 -1.20 5.28 3.46
CA GLU A 25 0.01 4.69 2.91
C GLU A 25 -0.10 3.17 2.97
N TRP A 26 0.23 2.53 1.84
CA TRP A 26 0.22 1.08 1.72
C TRP A 26 1.35 0.48 2.56
N SER A 27 1.06 -0.64 3.21
CA SER A 27 2.08 -1.47 3.87
C SER A 27 1.75 -2.94 3.63
N ALA A 28 2.78 -3.80 3.68
CA ALA A 28 2.61 -5.24 3.51
C ALA A 28 1.69 -5.83 4.60
N GLU A 29 1.81 -5.35 5.84
CA GLU A 29 0.97 -5.78 6.97
C GLU A 29 -0.49 -5.45 6.72
N LYS A 30 -0.80 -4.22 6.28
CA LYS A 30 -2.17 -3.80 5.96
C LYS A 30 -2.74 -4.58 4.80
N ALA A 31 -1.92 -4.86 3.77
CA ALA A 31 -2.32 -5.66 2.62
C ALA A 31 -2.73 -7.09 3.02
N CYS A 32 -2.11 -7.65 4.06
CA CYS A 32 -2.42 -8.99 4.53
C CYS A 32 -3.59 -9.09 5.52
N LEU A 33 -4.11 -7.98 6.07
CA LEU A 33 -5.17 -8.02 7.11
C LEU A 33 -6.45 -8.75 6.67
N GLU A 34 -6.83 -8.60 5.39
CA GLU A 34 -8.06 -9.18 4.83
C GLU A 34 -7.86 -10.59 4.24
N VAL A 35 -6.63 -11.11 4.32
CA VAL A 35 -6.28 -12.41 3.73
C VAL A 35 -6.66 -13.54 4.69
N THR A 36 -7.51 -14.47 4.21
CA THR A 36 -7.98 -15.63 4.99
C THR A 36 -7.23 -16.93 4.66
N ARG A 37 -6.38 -16.92 3.64
CA ARG A 37 -5.57 -18.07 3.20
C ARG A 37 -4.20 -17.61 2.74
N PRO A 38 -3.12 -18.37 2.99
CA PRO A 38 -1.79 -17.97 2.54
C PRO A 38 -1.72 -17.72 1.03
N GLY A 39 -0.92 -16.74 0.61
CA GLY A 39 -0.79 -16.38 -0.80
C GLY A 39 0.24 -15.29 -1.05
N SER A 40 0.68 -15.20 -2.30
CA SER A 40 1.58 -14.17 -2.80
C SER A 40 0.79 -13.08 -3.51
N PHE A 41 1.09 -11.84 -3.18
CA PHE A 41 0.39 -10.64 -3.65
C PHE A 41 1.40 -9.60 -4.08
N GLU A 42 0.95 -8.65 -4.88
CA GLU A 42 1.81 -7.59 -5.39
C GLU A 42 2.30 -6.67 -4.28
N ASN A 43 3.60 -6.33 -4.33
CA ASN A 43 4.15 -5.27 -3.51
C ASN A 43 3.88 -3.92 -4.19
N GLN A 44 2.92 -3.15 -3.68
CA GLN A 44 2.56 -1.85 -4.28
C GLN A 44 3.65 -0.78 -4.12
N ASN A 45 4.59 -0.99 -3.20
CA ASN A 45 5.76 -0.12 -3.04
C ASN A 45 6.91 -0.49 -3.99
N ASP A 46 6.76 -1.52 -4.81
CA ASP A 46 7.77 -1.95 -5.78
C ASP A 46 7.27 -1.85 -7.23
N PRO A 47 7.56 -0.73 -7.92
CA PRO A 47 7.17 -0.56 -9.31
C PRO A 47 7.97 -1.45 -10.28
N THR A 48 9.08 -2.05 -9.84
CA THR A 48 9.91 -2.93 -10.68
C THR A 48 9.36 -4.36 -10.70
N CYS A 49 8.43 -4.69 -9.81
CA CYS A 49 7.94 -6.06 -9.58
C CYS A 49 9.05 -7.05 -9.19
N GLY A 50 10.20 -6.56 -8.72
CA GLY A 50 11.31 -7.35 -8.20
C GLY A 50 11.04 -7.89 -6.79
N SER A 51 9.85 -7.70 -6.25
CA SER A 51 9.43 -8.19 -4.94
C SER A 51 7.91 -8.41 -4.89
N TYR A 52 7.50 -9.22 -3.92
CA TYR A 52 6.11 -9.54 -3.64
C TYR A 52 5.88 -9.70 -2.15
N VAL A 53 4.62 -9.59 -1.74
CA VAL A 53 4.19 -9.82 -0.35
C VAL A 53 3.63 -11.22 -0.24
N PHE A 54 4.18 -12.03 0.65
CA PHE A 54 3.59 -13.29 1.06
C PHE A 54 2.80 -13.08 2.34
N CYS A 55 1.50 -13.27 2.28
CA CYS A 55 0.63 -13.29 3.43
C CYS A 55 0.48 -14.73 3.93
N TYR A 56 0.57 -14.94 5.23
CA TYR A 56 0.40 -16.26 5.85
C TYR A 56 -0.28 -16.14 7.21
N MET A 57 -0.94 -17.22 7.62
CA MET A 57 -1.59 -17.29 8.93
C MET A 57 -0.64 -17.88 9.95
N SER A 58 -0.47 -17.20 11.09
CA SER A 58 0.29 -17.68 12.24
C SER A 58 -0.50 -17.42 13.51
N ASN A 59 -0.77 -18.47 14.29
CA ASN A 59 -1.52 -18.38 15.55
C ASN A 59 -2.87 -17.63 15.44
N GLY A 60 -3.58 -17.78 14.32
CA GLY A 60 -4.87 -17.13 14.07
C GLY A 60 -4.78 -15.68 13.59
N SER A 61 -3.58 -15.11 13.47
CA SER A 61 -3.34 -13.78 12.92
C SER A 61 -2.75 -13.86 11.51
N SER A 62 -3.10 -12.90 10.66
CA SER A 62 -2.45 -12.73 9.35
C SER A 62 -1.14 -11.97 9.52
N MET A 63 -0.10 -12.47 8.87
CA MET A 63 1.27 -11.95 8.91
C MET A 63 1.76 -11.71 7.48
N ALA A 64 2.68 -10.75 7.31
CA ALA A 64 3.26 -10.39 6.01
C ALA A 64 4.77 -10.64 5.98
N LEU A 65 5.27 -11.12 4.85
CA LEU A 65 6.69 -11.15 4.51
C LEU A 65 6.88 -10.51 3.14
N VAL A 66 7.95 -9.74 2.96
CA VAL A 66 8.36 -9.25 1.64
C VAL A 66 9.45 -10.17 1.11
N PHE A 67 9.21 -10.75 -0.06
CA PHE A 67 10.17 -11.58 -0.77
C PHE A 67 10.71 -10.82 -1.96
N PHE A 68 12.02 -10.95 -2.20
CA PHE A 68 12.69 -10.38 -3.36
C PHE A 68 12.94 -11.44 -4.40
N CYS A 69 12.63 -11.12 -5.64
CA CYS A 69 13.00 -11.89 -6.81
C CYS A 69 14.50 -11.77 -7.07
N THR A 70 15.08 -12.80 -7.69
CA THR A 70 16.46 -12.75 -8.17
C THR A 70 16.61 -11.72 -9.30
N GLU A 71 17.85 -11.34 -9.63
CA GLU A 71 18.12 -10.44 -10.75
C GLU A 71 17.43 -10.89 -12.05
N ASN A 72 16.89 -9.94 -12.81
CA ASN A 72 16.15 -10.18 -14.06
C ASN A 72 14.94 -11.11 -13.92
N SER A 73 14.35 -11.20 -12.73
CA SER A 73 13.09 -11.90 -12.49
C SER A 73 12.08 -11.02 -11.77
N TYR A 74 10.80 -11.31 -12.01
CA TYR A 74 9.66 -10.45 -11.70
C TYR A 74 8.53 -11.29 -11.13
N HIS A 75 7.81 -10.75 -10.15
CA HIS A 75 6.64 -11.42 -9.60
C HIS A 75 5.54 -11.56 -10.66
N ASP A 76 5.13 -12.80 -10.89
CA ASP A 76 3.92 -13.15 -11.63
C ASP A 76 2.80 -13.43 -10.62
N ALA A 77 1.85 -12.50 -10.50
CA ALA A 77 0.73 -12.63 -9.58
C ALA A 77 -0.21 -13.80 -9.88
N THR A 78 -0.20 -14.33 -11.12
CA THR A 78 -1.00 -15.51 -11.50
C THR A 78 -0.39 -16.78 -10.93
N LEU A 79 0.94 -16.86 -10.92
CA LEU A 79 1.70 -18.01 -10.41
C LEU A 79 2.07 -17.86 -8.93
N GLY A 80 2.00 -16.63 -8.40
CA GLY A 80 2.42 -16.30 -7.04
C GLY A 80 3.92 -16.47 -6.80
N ALA A 81 4.73 -16.32 -7.85
CA ALA A 81 6.17 -16.61 -7.83
C ALA A 81 6.94 -15.69 -8.78
N CYS A 82 8.27 -15.66 -8.63
CA CYS A 82 9.15 -14.92 -9.55
C CYS A 82 9.35 -15.70 -10.85
N THR A 83 9.25 -15.02 -11.98
CA THR A 83 9.50 -15.56 -13.31
C THR A 83 10.42 -14.64 -14.11
N THR A 84 10.96 -15.11 -15.22
CA THR A 84 11.78 -14.27 -16.12
C THR A 84 10.95 -13.36 -17.02
N LYS A 85 9.62 -13.50 -17.04
CA LYS A 85 8.73 -12.68 -17.87
C LYS A 85 8.40 -11.39 -17.13
N LYS A 86 8.92 -10.26 -17.62
CA LYS A 86 8.59 -8.93 -17.09
C LYS A 86 7.13 -8.58 -17.42
N PRO A 87 6.26 -8.30 -16.41
CA PRO A 87 4.93 -7.78 -16.67
C PRO A 87 4.98 -6.35 -17.25
N GLU A 88 4.05 -6.01 -18.14
CA GLU A 88 4.05 -4.71 -18.84
C GLU A 88 3.92 -3.49 -17.91
N LYS A 89 3.28 -3.66 -16.76
CA LYS A 89 3.09 -2.59 -15.76
C LYS A 89 4.34 -2.26 -14.95
N CYS A 90 5.39 -3.08 -15.05
CA CYS A 90 6.59 -2.95 -14.24
C CYS A 90 7.61 -2.06 -14.98
N ILE A 91 8.26 -1.13 -14.26
CA ILE A 91 9.22 -0.18 -14.84
C ILE A 91 10.57 -0.81 -15.16
#